data_AF-A0A1Y0YIM0-F1
#
_entry.id   AF-A0A1Y0YIM0-F1
#
_cell.length_a   1.000
_cell.length_b   1.000
_cell.length_c   1.000
_cell.angle_alpha   90.00
_cell.angle_beta   90.00
_cell.angle_gamma   90.00
#
_symmetry.space_group_name_H-M   'P 1'
#
loop_
_entity.id
_entity.type
_entity.pdbx_description
1 polymer ?
#
loop_
_entity_poly.entity_id
_entity_poly.type
_entity_poly.pdbx_seq_one_letter_code
_entity_poly.pdbx_strand_id
1 'polypeptide(L)'
;MKGKKEYGFLTQAFIFAVMMFISNGIAAVLPIPIPPSVIGLVLLFALLCTKVLKLEQVESLGTALTSLIGFLFVPSGISVMNSLGVMEKYGLPIVLVIFLATVILLAATGLFSQFILSVGKKDRQDTRVEPAKKTAS
;
A
#
# COMPACT_ATOMS: atom_id res chain seq x y z
N MET A 1 -20.37 -6.71 -22.26
CA MET A 1 -19.19 -7.29 -21.57
C MET A 1 -17.95 -6.90 -22.35
N LYS A 2 -17.15 -5.92 -21.89
CA LYS A 2 -15.95 -5.45 -22.61
C LYS A 2 -14.85 -6.49 -22.37
N GLY A 3 -14.43 -7.18 -23.43
CA GLY A 3 -13.44 -8.27 -23.38
C GLY A 3 -12.17 -7.84 -22.65
N LYS A 4 -11.70 -8.70 -21.72
CA LYS A 4 -10.42 -8.53 -21.04
C LYS A 4 -9.33 -8.52 -22.10
N LYS A 5 -8.61 -7.41 -22.22
CA LYS A 5 -7.41 -7.36 -23.06
C LYS A 5 -6.25 -7.78 -22.17
N GLU A 6 -5.63 -8.91 -22.47
CA GLU A 6 -4.34 -9.31 -21.89
C GLU A 6 -3.28 -8.33 -22.40
N TYR A 7 -2.71 -7.51 -21.51
CA TYR A 7 -1.62 -6.60 -21.86
C TYR A 7 -0.29 -7.33 -21.72
N GLY A 8 0.58 -7.20 -22.74
CA GLY A 8 1.90 -7.84 -22.71
C GLY A 8 2.76 -7.31 -21.55
N PHE A 9 3.59 -8.19 -20.99
CA PHE A 9 4.51 -7.89 -19.88
C PHE A 9 5.32 -6.59 -20.09
N LEU A 10 5.82 -6.37 -21.31
CA LEU A 10 6.58 -5.16 -21.68
C LEU A 10 5.76 -3.89 -21.49
N THR A 11 4.47 -3.90 -21.85
CA THR A 11 3.58 -2.76 -21.68
C THR A 11 3.35 -2.47 -20.20
N GLN A 12 3.16 -3.51 -19.39
CA GLN A 12 2.99 -3.35 -17.94
C GLN A 12 4.27 -2.79 -17.31
N ALA A 13 5.43 -3.34 -17.68
CA ALA A 13 6.73 -2.87 -17.20
C ALA A 13 6.98 -1.41 -17.57
N PHE A 14 6.63 -1.03 -18.80
CA PHE A 14 6.71 0.34 -19.27
C PHE A 14 5.83 1.29 -18.45
N ILE A 15 4.60 0.88 -18.10
CA ILE A 15 3.72 1.66 -17.22
C ILE A 15 4.37 1.89 -15.85
N PHE A 16 4.89 0.85 -15.20
CA PHE A 16 5.59 1.00 -13.92
C PHE A 16 6.84 1.88 -14.03
N ALA A 17 7.61 1.76 -15.12
CA ALA A 17 8.78 2.59 -15.37
C ALA A 17 8.43 4.07 -15.55
N VAL A 18 7.39 4.38 -16.34
CA VAL A 18 6.90 5.75 -16.54
C VAL A 18 6.37 6.32 -15.22
N MET A 19 5.61 5.54 -14.45
CA MET A 19 5.14 5.97 -13.13
C MET A 19 6.29 6.29 -12.18
N MET A 20 7.33 5.45 -12.14
CA MET A 20 8.53 5.72 -11.34
C MET A 20 9.28 6.97 -11.82
N PHE A 21 9.41 7.17 -13.13
CA PHE A 21 10.08 8.34 -13.68
C PHE A 21 9.36 9.64 -13.30
N ILE A 22 8.03 9.68 -13.45
CA ILE A 22 7.19 10.81 -13.05
C ILE A 22 7.30 11.04 -11.54
N SER A 23 7.23 9.97 -10.74
CA SER A 23 7.30 10.05 -9.28
C SER A 23 8.65 10.55 -8.78
N ASN A 24 9.74 10.17 -9.45
CA ASN A 24 11.08 10.67 -9.17
C ASN A 24 11.21 12.16 -9.51
N GLY A 25 10.62 12.59 -10.63
CA GLY A 25 10.53 14.02 -10.98
C GLY A 25 9.75 14.83 -9.94
N ILE A 26 8.61 14.30 -9.47
CA ILE A 26 7.81 14.92 -8.41
C ILE A 26 8.59 14.98 -7.10
N ALA A 27 9.26 13.89 -6.71
CA ALA A 27 10.10 13.83 -5.51
C ALA A 27 11.23 14.86 -5.53
N ALA A 28 11.81 15.15 -6.70
CA ALA A 28 12.87 16.15 -6.84
C ALA A 28 12.40 17.60 -6.65
N VAL A 29 11.10 17.88 -6.90
CA VAL A 29 10.51 19.22 -6.74
C VAL A 29 9.93 19.41 -5.33
N LEU A 30 9.52 18.33 -4.67
CA LEU A 30 9.03 18.36 -3.30
C LEU A 30 10.19 18.52 -2.30
N PRO A 31 10.15 19.52 -1.39
CA PRO A 31 11.16 19.69 -0.34
C PRO A 31 11.01 18.68 0.81
N ILE A 32 10.13 17.67 0.67
CA ILE A 32 9.81 16.68 1.71
C ILE A 32 10.46 15.33 1.31
N PRO A 33 11.16 14.63 2.22
CA PRO A 33 11.82 13.36 1.92
C PRO A 33 10.81 12.20 1.84
N ILE A 34 10.00 12.18 0.80
CA ILE A 34 9.07 11.08 0.50
C ILE A 34 9.71 10.19 -0.57
N PRO A 35 9.82 8.86 -0.35
CA PRO A 35 10.35 7.96 -1.37
C PRO A 35 9.54 8.03 -2.66
N PRO A 36 10.19 8.08 -3.84
CA PRO A 36 9.49 8.09 -5.13
C PRO A 36 8.50 6.93 -5.32
N SER A 37 8.78 5.76 -4.71
CA SER A 37 7.90 4.60 -4.77
C SER A 37 6.53 4.83 -4.12
N VAL A 38 6.48 5.58 -3.01
CA VAL A 38 5.22 5.91 -2.32
C VAL A 38 4.40 6.89 -3.17
N ILE A 39 5.06 7.87 -3.78
CA ILE A 39 4.43 8.82 -4.70
C ILE A 39 3.85 8.07 -5.90
N GLY A 40 4.61 7.12 -6.46
CA GLY A 40 4.16 6.28 -7.58
C GLY A 40 2.98 5.39 -7.25
N LEU A 41 2.91 4.87 -6.03
CA LEU A 41 1.76 4.10 -5.55
C LEU A 41 0.49 4.98 -5.54
N VAL A 42 0.56 6.18 -4.97
CA VAL A 42 -0.57 7.11 -4.91
C VAL A 42 -0.98 7.57 -6.30
N LEU A 43 -0.02 7.83 -7.19
CA LEU A 43 -0.27 8.25 -8.56
C LEU A 43 -0.94 7.14 -9.38
N LEU A 44 -0.42 5.91 -9.30
CA LEU A 44 -1.02 4.75 -9.96
C LEU A 44 -2.44 4.50 -9.44
N PHE A 45 -2.65 4.59 -8.12
CA PHE A 45 -3.96 4.47 -7.50
C PHE A 45 -4.94 5.52 -8.03
N ALA A 46 -4.53 6.79 -8.11
CA ALA A 46 -5.36 7.86 -8.66
C ALA A 46 -5.72 7.63 -10.14
N LEU A 47 -4.78 7.14 -10.95
CA LEU A 47 -5.02 6.78 -12.37
C LEU A 47 -5.99 5.59 -12.51
N LEU A 48 -5.99 4.68 -11.54
CA LEU A 48 -6.93 3.56 -11.47
C LEU A 48 -8.33 4.04 -11.08
N CYS A 49 -8.43 4.94 -10.09
CA CYS A 49 -9.70 5.55 -9.67
C CYS A 49 -10.36 6.36 -10.80
N THR A 50 -9.56 7.09 -11.58
CA THR A 50 -10.04 7.86 -12.75
C THR A 50 -10.37 6.98 -13.96
N LYS A 51 -10.12 5.66 -13.88
CA LYS A 51 -10.28 4.67 -14.98
C LYS A 51 -9.51 5.01 -16.26
N VAL A 52 -8.53 5.91 -16.17
CA VAL A 52 -7.58 6.16 -17.27
C VAL A 52 -6.73 4.92 -17.50
N LEU A 53 -6.32 4.28 -16.41
CA LEU A 53 -5.68 2.97 -16.42
C LEU A 53 -6.66 1.88 -16.01
N LYS A 54 -6.61 0.74 -16.70
CA LYS A 54 -7.33 -0.47 -16.28
C LYS A 54 -6.43 -1.33 -15.40
N LEU A 55 -7.00 -1.96 -14.38
CA LEU A 55 -6.28 -2.87 -13.47
C LEU A 55 -5.56 -4.01 -14.23
N GLU A 56 -6.17 -4.52 -15.30
CA GLU A 56 -5.59 -5.52 -16.23
C GLU A 56 -4.21 -5.09 -16.82
N GLN A 57 -3.91 -3.79 -16.90
CA GLN A 57 -2.65 -3.27 -17.44
C GLN A 57 -1.47 -3.37 -16.47
N VAL A 58 -1.71 -3.63 -15.19
CA VAL A 58 -0.66 -3.65 -14.16
C VAL A 58 -0.73 -4.86 -13.23
N GLU A 59 -1.87 -5.55 -13.18
CA GLU A 59 -2.14 -6.67 -12.27
C GLU A 59 -1.15 -7.83 -12.43
N SER A 60 -0.91 -8.31 -13.66
CA SER A 60 -0.05 -9.48 -13.90
C SER A 60 1.39 -9.23 -13.46
N LEU A 61 2.02 -8.14 -13.93
CA LEU A 61 3.37 -7.78 -13.50
C LEU A 61 3.45 -7.42 -12.02
N GLY A 62 2.48 -6.67 -11.48
CA GLY A 62 2.45 -6.34 -10.05
C GLY A 62 2.35 -7.58 -9.15
N THR A 63 1.55 -8.57 -9.56
CA THR A 63 1.45 -9.86 -8.88
C THR A 63 2.76 -10.65 -8.97
N ALA A 64 3.40 -10.69 -10.15
CA ALA A 64 4.70 -11.33 -10.32
C ALA A 64 5.78 -10.71 -9.44
N LEU A 65 5.86 -9.37 -9.39
CA LEU A 65 6.81 -8.66 -8.53
C LEU A 65 6.53 -8.91 -7.04
N THR A 66 5.26 -8.95 -6.64
CA THR A 66 4.87 -9.24 -5.24
C THR A 66 5.26 -10.66 -4.85
N SER A 67 5.08 -11.64 -5.74
CA SER A 67 5.51 -13.03 -5.51
C SER A 67 7.03 -13.15 -5.35
N LEU A 68 7.81 -12.23 -5.94
CA LEU A 68 9.27 -12.18 -5.82
C LEU A 68 9.75 -11.52 -4.51
N ILE A 69 8.88 -10.86 -3.73
CA ILE A 69 9.29 -10.17 -2.49
C ILE A 69 9.99 -11.14 -1.52
N GLY A 70 9.46 -12.34 -1.34
CA GLY A 70 10.07 -13.39 -0.51
C GLY A 70 11.49 -13.74 -0.95
N PHE A 71 11.71 -13.82 -2.27
CA PHE A 71 13.02 -14.07 -2.85
C PHE A 71 13.99 -12.90 -2.65
N LEU A 72 13.52 -11.65 -2.76
CA LEU A 72 14.32 -10.44 -2.49
C LEU A 72 14.73 -10.29 -1.02
N PHE A 73 14.02 -10.95 -0.09
CA PHE A 73 14.43 -11.00 1.32
C PHE A 73 15.62 -11.91 1.58
N VAL A 74 15.87 -12.93 0.76
CA VAL A 74 16.99 -13.86 0.92
C VAL A 74 18.36 -13.13 0.89
N PRO A 75 18.71 -12.35 -0.15
CA PRO A 75 19.99 -11.62 -0.17
C PRO A 75 20.09 -10.58 0.95
N SER A 76 18.97 -9.92 1.28
CA SER A 76 18.90 -8.96 2.39
C SER A 76 19.19 -9.64 3.74
N GLY A 77 18.67 -10.85 3.97
CA GLY A 77 18.92 -11.64 5.18
C GLY A 77 20.37 -12.14 5.27
N ILE A 78 20.97 -12.56 4.16
CA ILE A 78 22.38 -12.97 4.10
C ILE A 78 23.30 -11.80 4.47
N SER A 79 22.99 -10.58 4.02
CA SER A 79 23.74 -9.36 4.39
C SER A 79 23.73 -9.12 5.90
N VAL A 80 22.60 -9.36 6.57
CA VAL A 80 22.46 -9.26 8.03
C VAL A 80 23.31 -10.33 8.73
N MET A 81 23.36 -11.56 8.21
CA MET A 81 24.23 -12.62 8.75
C MET A 81 25.72 -12.27 8.63
N ASN A 82 26.14 -11.49 7.64
CA ASN A 82 27.53 -11.01 7.59
C ASN A 82 27.85 -9.97 8.68
N SER A 83 26.82 -9.43 9.35
CA SER A 83 26.92 -8.42 10.41
C SER A 83 26.57 -8.98 11.81
N LEU A 84 26.81 -10.28 12.03
CA LEU A 84 26.45 -10.99 13.28
C LEU A 84 27.00 -10.33 14.55
N GLY A 85 28.20 -9.73 14.52
CA GLY A 85 28.78 -9.04 15.69
C GLY A 85 27.98 -7.83 16.17
N VAL A 86 27.27 -7.14 15.26
CA VAL A 86 26.35 -6.04 15.63
C VAL A 86 25.04 -6.60 16.15
N MET A 87 24.56 -7.70 15.57
CA MET A 87 23.34 -8.38 16.02
C MET A 87 23.49 -9.03 17.39
N GLU A 88 24.67 -9.51 17.77
CA GLU A 88 24.88 -10.07 19.12
C GLU A 88 24.74 -9.00 20.20
N LYS A 89 25.24 -7.79 19.93
CA LYS A 89 25.20 -6.67 20.88
C LYS A 89 23.87 -5.90 20.87
N TYR A 90 23.22 -5.79 19.72
CA TYR A 90 22.02 -4.95 19.54
C TYR A 90 20.77 -5.72 19.07
N GLY A 91 20.83 -7.03 18.90
CA GLY A 91 19.70 -7.81 18.37
C GLY A 91 18.45 -7.73 19.22
N LEU A 92 18.59 -7.86 20.54
CA LEU A 92 17.46 -7.73 21.47
C LEU A 92 16.83 -6.32 21.44
N PRO A 93 17.59 -5.20 21.56
CA PRO A 93 16.99 -3.87 21.44
C PRO A 93 16.40 -3.60 20.05
N ILE A 94 16.96 -4.13 18.97
CA ILE A 94 16.38 -4.00 17.62
C ILE A 94 14.99 -4.64 17.55
N VAL A 95 14.85 -5.88 18.02
CA VAL A 95 13.55 -6.59 18.03
C VAL A 95 12.51 -5.82 18.85
N LEU A 96 12.91 -5.32 20.03
CA LEU A 96 12.03 -4.55 20.89
C LEU A 96 11.57 -3.25 20.21
N VAL A 97 12.50 -2.52 19.57
CA VAL A 97 12.18 -1.29 18.83
C VAL A 97 11.24 -1.57 17.66
N ILE A 98 11.48 -2.64 16.88
CA ILE A 98 10.60 -3.03 15.77
C ILE A 98 9.20 -3.36 16.27
N PHE A 99 9.10 -4.12 17.36
CA PHE A 99 7.81 -4.49 17.94
C PHE A 99 7.04 -3.26 18.42
N LEU A 100 7.68 -2.40 19.21
CA LEU A 100 7.08 -1.15 19.68
C LEU A 100 6.66 -0.24 18.52
N ALA A 101 7.54 -0.03 17.53
CA ALA A 101 7.25 0.79 16.35
C ALA A 101 6.06 0.23 15.56
N THR A 102 5.96 -1.10 15.43
CA THR A 102 4.83 -1.76 14.75
C THR A 102 3.53 -1.53 15.51
N VAL A 103 3.52 -1.72 16.83
CA VAL A 103 2.32 -1.50 17.67
C VAL A 103 1.88 -0.03 17.60
N ILE A 104 2.83 0.91 17.71
CA ILE A 104 2.55 2.36 17.63
C ILE A 104 2.00 2.71 16.24
N LEU A 105 2.61 2.21 15.16
CA LEU A 105 2.16 2.45 13.79
C LEU A 105 0.74 1.93 13.56
N LEU A 106 0.43 0.72 14.01
CA LEU A 106 -0.92 0.13 13.90
C LEU A 106 -1.94 0.92 14.72
N ALA A 107 -1.60 1.31 15.96
CA ALA A 107 -2.48 2.13 16.80
C ALA A 107 -2.73 3.51 16.17
N ALA A 108 -1.69 4.20 15.70
CA ALA A 108 -1.81 5.50 15.05
C ALA A 108 -2.66 5.41 13.77
N THR A 109 -2.43 4.40 12.94
CA THR A 109 -3.22 4.18 11.71
C THR A 109 -4.68 3.88 12.03
N GLY A 110 -4.93 3.07 13.06
CA GLY A 110 -6.29 2.75 13.53
C GLY A 110 -7.03 3.98 14.07
N LEU A 111 -6.37 4.78 14.92
CA LEU A 111 -6.93 6.03 15.45
C LEU A 111 -7.18 7.06 14.35
N PHE A 112 -6.27 7.18 13.38
CA PHE A 112 -6.43 8.07 12.23
C PHE A 112 -7.64 7.69 11.37
N SER A 113 -7.82 6.39 11.11
CA SER A 113 -9.01 5.86 10.41
C SER A 113 -10.30 6.17 11.17
N GLN A 114 -10.32 5.92 12.48
CA GLN A 114 -11.47 6.23 13.35
C GLN A 114 -11.78 7.73 13.39
N PHE A 115 -10.75 8.58 13.43
CA PHE A 115 -10.91 10.04 13.39
C PHE A 115 -11.57 10.49 12.09
N ILE A 116 -11.10 9.98 10.94
CA ILE A 116 -11.68 10.25 9.62
C ILE A 116 -13.14 9.81 9.55
N LEU A 117 -13.46 8.63 10.09
CA LEU A 117 -14.82 8.10 10.09
C LEU A 117 -15.74 8.87 11.05
N SER A 118 -15.22 9.35 12.18
CA SER A 118 -15.96 10.14 13.17
C SER A 118 -16.28 11.55 12.65
N VAL A 119 -15.36 12.17 11.91
CA VAL A 119 -15.59 13.47 11.23
C VAL A 119 -16.66 13.36 10.13
N GLY A 120 -16.74 12.24 9.43
CA GLY A 120 -17.80 11.97 8.44
C GLY A 120 -19.15 11.54 9.03
N LYS A 121 -19.24 11.31 10.36
CA LYS A 121 -20.43 10.74 11.02
C LYS A 121 -21.58 11.74 11.23
N LYS A 122 -21.46 12.98 10.74
CA LYS A 122 -22.55 13.97 10.84
C LYS A 122 -23.66 13.79 9.79
N ASP A 123 -23.53 12.88 8.82
CA ASP A 123 -24.48 12.80 7.68
C ASP A 123 -24.97 11.39 7.28
N ARG A 124 -24.87 10.35 8.12
CA ARG A 124 -25.34 8.98 7.75
C ARG A 124 -25.91 8.15 8.90
N GLN A 125 -26.83 8.71 9.68
CA GLN A 125 -27.56 7.96 10.71
C GLN A 125 -29.08 8.15 10.58
N ASP A 126 -29.64 8.01 9.37
CA ASP A 126 -31.10 8.14 9.16
C ASP A 126 -31.68 7.26 8.03
N THR A 127 -31.21 6.01 7.84
CA THR A 127 -31.86 5.15 6.80
C THR A 127 -31.86 3.65 7.05
N ARG A 128 -31.59 3.14 8.25
CA ARG A 128 -31.76 1.68 8.46
C ARG A 128 -32.08 1.24 9.87
N VAL A 129 -33.18 1.76 10.42
CA VAL A 129 -33.94 1.00 11.42
C VAL A 129 -35.43 1.21 11.15
N GLU A 130 -35.95 0.61 10.08
CA GLU A 130 -37.39 0.35 9.97
C GLU A 130 -37.62 -1.06 10.54
N PRO A 131 -38.11 -1.21 11.78
CA PRO A 131 -38.35 -2.52 12.36
C PRO A 131 -39.51 -3.21 11.64
N ALA A 132 -39.24 -4.45 11.24
CA ALA A 132 -40.15 -5.39 10.63
C ALA A 132 -41.55 -5.37 11.28
N LYS A 133 -42.52 -5.07 10.41
CA LYS A 133 -43.97 -5.26 10.52
C LYS A 133 -44.39 -6.28 11.59
N LYS A 134 -44.91 -5.75 12.69
CA LYS A 134 -45.78 -6.41 13.67
C LYS A 134 -47.17 -6.63 13.06
N THR A 135 -47.54 -7.86 12.74
CA THR A 135 -48.90 -8.45 12.67
C THR A 135 -48.81 -9.82 11.99
N ALA A 136 -48.45 -10.86 12.73
CA ALA A 136 -49.43 -11.85 13.17
C ALA A 136 -50.61 -11.24 13.95
N SER A 137 -51.77 -11.19 13.28
CA SER A 137 -53.09 -11.55 13.80
C SER A 137 -54.09 -11.57 12.65
#